data_AF-A0A940F4A2-F1
#
_entry.id   AF-A0A940F4A2-F1
#
_cell.length_a   1.000
_cell.length_b   1.000
_cell.length_c   1.000
_cell.angle_alpha   90.00
_cell.angle_beta   90.00
_cell.angle_gamma   90.00
#
_symmetry.space_group_name_H-M   'P 1'
#
loop_
_entity.id
_entity.type
_entity.pdbx_description
1 polymer ?
#
loop_
_entity_poly.entity_id
_entity_poly.type
_entity_poly.pdbx_seq_one_letter_code
_entity_poly.pdbx_strand_id
1 'polypeptide(L)'
;MQLKRLNKAVLGGLVAMTAATGLIASTIQPASADPTRPYAAVGSDTIQDVWNGLTNDFGAPIPSVASWNAFAQGTTAEDTGSLIQTKTLTPWFPRPKGSGNGQRALSAVWDLAYNGTWPASGTNATDLNGWTDADANAPVDFSRSSSGPAAAGTSLKFMPMARDAVSVAYKPSGAFDNINFTTAEIAAVFGQNCTDTGNVTFAGCTQGGATTAGTTVSYNGVAIHPRLPQNGSGTYEFFNNATFGNLTSVGLQVDTAGNSLEENRTSTLPNAGDLICFSAAQWIAQERGVTNPQGAAPTVAGLKLASINSLVPVTGTGASAAPGALYGAKVGSNYTTVPVAAIGTYNRDVYNVVPTSFLTGTLKQTTLANTILGAGGLNSGAARAIIGNYGFGTLSYIGNGANFKDAAFRH
;
A
#
# COMPACT_ATOMS: atom_id res chain seq x y z
N MET A 1 -15.41 -16.36 -63.82
CA MET A 1 -16.39 -17.40 -63.43
C MET A 1 -15.65 -18.46 -62.62
N GLN A 2 -15.98 -18.89 -61.41
CA GLN A 2 -17.12 -18.69 -60.52
C GLN A 2 -16.57 -18.51 -59.09
N LEU A 3 -17.19 -17.59 -58.34
CA LEU A 3 -16.94 -17.36 -56.92
C LEU A 3 -17.36 -18.58 -56.09
N LYS A 4 -16.52 -19.01 -55.15
CA LYS A 4 -16.97 -19.86 -54.03
C LYS A 4 -17.50 -18.96 -52.90
N ARG A 5 -18.78 -19.16 -52.63
CA ARG A 5 -19.61 -18.55 -51.60
C ARG A 5 -19.13 -19.00 -50.21
N LEU A 6 -19.10 -18.09 -49.24
CA LEU A 6 -19.37 -18.40 -47.84
C LEU A 6 -20.39 -17.39 -47.32
N ASN A 7 -21.59 -17.90 -47.04
CA ASN A 7 -22.70 -17.18 -46.45
C ASN A 7 -22.57 -17.13 -44.93
N LYS A 8 -23.18 -16.07 -44.38
CA LYS A 8 -23.27 -15.62 -43.00
C LYS A 8 -23.94 -16.60 -42.02
N ALA A 9 -23.53 -16.52 -40.75
CA ALA A 9 -24.32 -16.56 -39.51
C ALA A 9 -23.31 -16.25 -38.38
N VAL A 10 -23.24 -15.09 -37.68
CA VAL A 10 -24.18 -14.33 -36.84
C VAL A 10 -24.98 -15.19 -35.85
N LEU A 11 -24.77 -14.83 -34.57
CA LEU A 11 -25.57 -15.06 -33.35
C LEU A 11 -25.38 -16.35 -32.53
N GLY A 12 -24.99 -16.18 -31.26
CA GLY A 12 -25.55 -16.99 -30.17
C GLY A 12 -24.60 -17.44 -29.04
N GLY A 13 -24.47 -16.63 -27.99
CA GLY A 13 -24.75 -17.04 -26.60
C GLY A 13 -23.83 -18.01 -25.83
N LEU A 14 -23.16 -17.44 -24.82
CA LEU A 14 -23.26 -17.80 -23.39
C LEU A 14 -22.73 -19.17 -22.88
N VAL A 15 -21.63 -19.06 -22.12
CA VAL A 15 -21.27 -19.77 -20.86
C VAL A 15 -21.00 -21.28 -20.89
N ALA A 16 -19.74 -21.61 -20.61
CA ALA A 16 -19.41 -22.71 -19.70
C ALA A 16 -18.24 -22.28 -18.81
N MET A 17 -18.55 -21.94 -17.56
CA MET A 17 -17.54 -21.95 -16.50
C MET A 17 -17.13 -23.39 -16.27
N THR A 18 -15.83 -23.65 -16.27
CA THR A 18 -15.27 -24.83 -15.62
C THR A 18 -14.04 -24.38 -14.86
N ALA A 19 -14.13 -24.48 -13.53
CA ALA A 19 -13.01 -24.27 -12.64
C ALA A 19 -11.92 -25.30 -12.95
N ALA A 20 -10.75 -24.81 -13.36
CA ALA A 20 -9.51 -25.56 -13.30
C ALA A 20 -8.43 -24.59 -12.82
N THR A 21 -7.94 -24.85 -11.61
CA THR A 21 -6.65 -24.40 -11.12
C THR A 21 -5.58 -24.65 -12.18
N GLY A 22 -5.16 -23.58 -12.86
CA GLY A 22 -4.19 -23.62 -13.93
C GLY A 22 -3.40 -22.32 -13.90
N LEU A 23 -2.13 -22.45 -13.54
CA LEU A 23 -1.10 -21.43 -13.54
C LEU A 23 -1.01 -20.75 -14.92
N ILE A 24 -1.74 -19.66 -15.13
CA ILE A 24 -1.45 -18.74 -16.24
C ILE A 24 -0.43 -17.74 -15.70
N ALA A 25 0.83 -18.14 -15.73
CA ALA A 25 1.94 -17.21 -15.80
C ALA A 25 1.96 -16.61 -17.22
N SER A 26 0.93 -15.84 -17.57
CA SER A 26 1.07 -14.87 -18.65
C SER A 26 2.06 -13.85 -18.16
N THR A 27 3.11 -13.58 -18.92
CA THR A 27 4.00 -12.44 -18.72
C THR A 27 3.15 -11.16 -18.73
N ILE A 28 2.66 -10.76 -17.55
CA ILE A 28 1.86 -9.56 -17.36
C ILE A 28 2.76 -8.42 -17.79
N GLN A 29 2.39 -7.76 -18.90
CA GLN A 29 3.07 -6.54 -19.29
C GLN A 29 2.97 -5.56 -18.12
N PRO A 30 4.08 -4.89 -17.74
CA PRO A 30 4.05 -3.80 -16.79
C PRO A 30 2.81 -2.95 -16.95
N ALA A 31 1.90 -2.93 -15.98
CA ALA A 31 0.70 -2.12 -16.06
C ALA A 31 1.10 -0.64 -16.07
N SER A 32 1.31 -0.07 -17.26
CA SER A 32 1.16 1.35 -17.49
C SER A 32 -0.33 1.54 -17.65
N ALA A 33 -0.95 2.22 -16.68
CA ALA A 33 -2.36 2.52 -16.76
C ALA A 33 -2.68 3.28 -18.06
N ASP A 34 -3.87 2.99 -18.60
CA ASP A 34 -4.36 3.63 -19.81
C ASP A 34 -4.89 5.05 -19.49
N PRO A 35 -4.29 6.12 -20.03
CA PRO A 35 -4.70 7.50 -19.76
C PRO A 35 -6.02 7.89 -20.42
N THR A 36 -6.74 6.96 -21.04
CA THR A 36 -8.09 7.20 -21.60
C THR A 36 -9.22 6.83 -20.62
N ARG A 37 -8.90 6.22 -19.48
CA ARG A 37 -9.89 5.81 -18.48
C ARG A 37 -10.50 7.00 -17.73
N PRO A 38 -11.79 6.93 -17.35
CA PRO A 38 -12.49 8.06 -16.73
C PRO A 38 -11.98 8.40 -15.32
N TYR A 39 -11.38 7.44 -14.62
CA TYR A 39 -10.93 7.60 -13.24
C TYR A 39 -9.45 7.26 -13.09
N ALA A 40 -8.72 8.05 -12.31
CA ALA A 40 -7.31 7.85 -12.01
C ALA A 40 -7.08 7.72 -10.50
N ALA A 41 -6.30 6.69 -10.13
CA ALA A 41 -5.90 6.38 -8.76
C ALA A 41 -4.38 6.46 -8.60
N VAL A 42 -3.91 7.10 -7.53
CA VAL A 42 -2.48 7.28 -7.20
C VAL A 42 -2.22 7.06 -5.70
N GLY A 43 -0.96 7.09 -5.26
CA GLY A 43 -0.60 7.06 -3.84
C GLY A 43 0.02 5.74 -3.41
N SER A 44 -0.48 5.16 -2.33
CA SER A 44 0.12 4.00 -1.64
C SER A 44 0.60 2.90 -2.58
N ASP A 45 1.89 2.58 -2.46
CA ASP A 45 2.53 1.44 -3.09
C ASP A 45 2.18 0.12 -2.39
N THR A 46 1.93 0.13 -1.08
CA THR A 46 1.39 -1.05 -0.37
C THR A 46 0.15 -1.64 -1.04
N ILE A 47 -0.75 -0.83 -1.60
CA ILE A 47 -1.96 -1.34 -2.24
C ILE A 47 -1.99 -1.13 -3.76
N GLN A 48 -0.86 -0.77 -4.38
CA GLN A 48 -0.83 -0.55 -5.82
C GLN A 48 -1.03 -1.85 -6.61
N ASP A 49 -0.41 -2.94 -6.16
CA ASP A 49 -0.41 -4.21 -6.91
C ASP A 49 -1.79 -4.84 -6.92
N VAL A 50 -2.48 -4.86 -5.78
CA VAL A 50 -3.87 -5.31 -5.73
C VAL A 50 -4.79 -4.44 -6.58
N TRP A 51 -4.56 -3.12 -6.59
CA TRP A 51 -5.33 -2.21 -7.45
C TRP A 51 -5.02 -2.41 -8.94
N ASN A 52 -3.78 -2.74 -9.30
CA ASN A 52 -3.42 -3.12 -10.66
C ASN A 52 -4.19 -4.37 -11.08
N GLY A 53 -4.22 -5.42 -10.24
CA GLY A 53 -5.04 -6.61 -10.50
C GLY A 53 -6.53 -6.31 -10.62
N LEU A 54 -7.04 -5.37 -9.82
CA LEU A 54 -8.45 -4.97 -9.84
C LEU A 54 -8.85 -4.17 -11.09
N THR A 55 -7.90 -3.54 -11.78
CA THR A 55 -8.22 -2.49 -12.76
C THR A 55 -7.47 -2.58 -14.08
N ASN A 56 -6.17 -2.88 -14.07
CA ASN A 56 -5.29 -2.79 -15.22
C ASN A 56 -5.18 -4.12 -15.98
N ASP A 57 -5.39 -5.24 -15.31
CA ASP A 57 -5.27 -6.57 -15.91
C ASP A 57 -6.41 -6.89 -16.89
N PHE A 58 -6.15 -7.81 -17.83
CA PHE A 58 -7.17 -8.26 -18.77
C PHE A 58 -8.30 -8.98 -18.01
N GLY A 59 -9.55 -8.53 -18.21
CA GLY A 59 -10.70 -9.06 -17.47
C GLY A 59 -10.85 -8.51 -16.04
N ALA A 60 -10.14 -7.42 -15.72
CA ALA A 60 -10.26 -6.71 -14.44
C ALA A 60 -11.72 -6.41 -14.07
N PRO A 61 -12.12 -6.60 -12.80
CA PRO A 61 -13.50 -6.34 -12.36
C PRO A 61 -13.84 -4.84 -12.30
N ILE A 62 -12.84 -3.95 -12.29
CA ILE A 62 -13.03 -2.49 -12.20
C ILE A 62 -12.25 -1.79 -13.33
N PRO A 63 -12.59 -2.04 -14.61
CA PRO A 63 -11.77 -1.57 -15.74
C PRO A 63 -11.88 -0.06 -16.00
N SER A 64 -12.83 0.64 -15.38
CA SER A 64 -13.03 2.09 -15.52
C SER A 64 -12.00 2.93 -14.76
N VAL A 65 -11.22 2.31 -13.87
CA VAL A 65 -10.18 2.98 -13.09
C VAL A 65 -8.82 2.70 -13.72
N ALA A 66 -7.99 3.72 -13.87
CA ALA A 66 -6.57 3.63 -14.17
C ALA A 66 -5.79 3.72 -12.86
N SER A 67 -5.19 2.61 -12.41
CA SER A 67 -4.34 2.63 -11.22
C SER A 67 -2.88 2.88 -11.60
N TRP A 68 -2.31 3.98 -11.14
CA TRP A 68 -0.95 4.38 -11.48
C TRP A 68 0.03 3.94 -10.39
N ASN A 69 1.14 3.33 -10.80
CA ASN A 69 2.18 2.90 -9.87
C ASN A 69 2.86 4.11 -9.21
N ALA A 70 3.12 3.97 -7.91
CA ALA A 70 3.84 4.95 -7.10
C ALA A 70 5.27 5.16 -7.59
N PHE A 71 5.90 4.11 -8.10
CA PHE A 71 7.26 4.13 -8.64
C PHE A 71 7.25 3.85 -10.15
N ALA A 72 8.20 4.43 -10.86
CA ALA A 72 8.40 4.19 -12.28
C ALA A 72 8.79 2.75 -12.61
N GLN A 73 8.48 2.34 -13.82
CA GLN A 73 8.80 1.00 -14.30
C GLN A 73 10.29 0.87 -14.62
N GLY A 74 10.90 -0.24 -14.22
CA GLY A 74 12.27 -0.60 -14.62
C GLY A 74 13.40 0.15 -13.91
N THR A 75 13.08 0.98 -12.92
CA THR A 75 14.10 1.67 -12.12
C THR A 75 14.56 0.76 -10.96
N THR A 76 15.82 0.31 -11.02
CA THR A 76 16.50 -0.35 -9.89
C THR A 76 17.02 0.63 -8.84
N ALA A 77 16.95 1.93 -9.16
CA ALA A 77 17.32 3.03 -8.30
C ALA A 77 16.07 3.80 -7.86
N GLU A 78 16.20 4.46 -6.72
CA GLU A 78 15.24 5.37 -6.10
C GLU A 78 14.59 6.27 -7.16
N ASP A 79 13.31 6.05 -7.45
CA ASP A 79 12.58 6.96 -8.32
C ASP A 79 12.44 8.28 -7.55
N THR A 80 13.17 9.32 -7.95
CA THR A 80 13.17 10.64 -7.29
C THR A 80 12.51 11.72 -8.15
N GLY A 81 11.97 11.40 -9.32
CA GLY A 81 11.48 12.43 -10.24
C GLY A 81 10.61 11.99 -11.42
N SER A 82 10.20 10.72 -11.49
CA SER A 82 9.40 10.26 -12.62
C SER A 82 8.01 10.91 -12.64
N LEU A 83 7.60 11.32 -13.83
CA LEU A 83 6.31 11.98 -14.07
C LEU A 83 5.27 10.98 -14.58
N ILE A 84 3.99 11.32 -14.36
CA ILE A 84 2.82 10.67 -14.95
C ILE A 84 1.88 11.72 -15.53
N GLN A 85 1.18 11.32 -16.58
CA GLN A 85 0.00 11.99 -17.09
C GLN A 85 -1.13 10.98 -17.02
N THR A 86 -2.01 11.16 -16.05
CA THR A 86 -3.03 10.16 -15.71
C THR A 86 -4.22 10.16 -16.64
N LYS A 87 -4.48 11.28 -17.31
CA LYS A 87 -5.51 11.41 -18.32
C LYS A 87 -5.03 12.22 -19.52
N THR A 88 -5.69 12.01 -20.65
CA THR A 88 -5.44 12.82 -21.85
C THR A 88 -5.72 14.30 -21.54
N LEU A 89 -4.80 15.18 -21.94
CA LEU A 89 -4.86 16.64 -21.71
C LEU A 89 -4.72 17.11 -20.25
N THR A 90 -4.43 16.22 -19.29
CA THR A 90 -4.01 16.66 -17.95
C THR A 90 -2.51 16.96 -17.91
N PRO A 91 -2.02 17.75 -16.95
CA PRO A 91 -0.60 17.98 -16.76
C PRO A 91 0.19 16.69 -16.51
N TRP A 92 1.50 16.79 -16.77
CA TRP A 92 2.48 15.87 -16.22
C TRP A 92 2.82 16.30 -14.80
N PHE A 93 2.74 15.37 -13.85
CA PHE A 93 3.07 15.61 -12.45
C PHE A 93 3.84 14.42 -11.86
N PRO A 94 4.61 14.58 -10.77
CA PRO A 94 5.43 13.52 -10.22
C PRO A 94 4.56 12.42 -9.66
N ARG A 95 5.00 11.17 -9.83
CA ARG A 95 4.33 10.01 -9.26
C ARG A 95 4.15 10.17 -7.76
N PRO A 96 2.91 10.17 -7.23
CA PRO A 96 2.69 10.23 -5.80
C PRO A 96 3.14 8.92 -5.14
N LYS A 97 4.26 8.99 -4.41
CA LYS A 97 4.91 7.85 -3.75
C LYS A 97 4.43 7.71 -2.31
N GLY A 98 3.66 6.66 -2.02
CA GLY A 98 3.09 6.43 -0.69
C GLY A 98 1.77 7.15 -0.44
N SER A 99 1.12 6.79 0.66
CA SER A 99 -0.22 7.24 1.06
C SER A 99 -0.30 8.76 1.23
N GLY A 100 0.69 9.37 1.90
CA GLY A 100 0.68 10.81 2.19
C GLY A 100 0.79 11.67 0.94
N ASN A 101 1.66 11.26 0.00
CA ASN A 101 1.80 11.94 -1.28
C ASN A 101 0.58 11.76 -2.17
N GLY A 102 -0.06 10.58 -2.15
CA GLY A 102 -1.34 10.35 -2.82
C GLY A 102 -2.45 11.26 -2.31
N GLN A 103 -2.56 11.41 -0.99
CA GLN A 103 -3.53 12.31 -0.37
C GLN A 103 -3.25 13.78 -0.72
N ARG A 104 -1.98 14.21 -0.72
CA ARG A 104 -1.59 15.57 -1.16
C ARG A 104 -1.92 15.83 -2.62
N ALA A 105 -1.66 14.86 -3.50
CA ALA A 105 -2.03 14.96 -4.91
C ALA A 105 -3.54 15.11 -5.10
N LEU A 106 -4.34 14.35 -4.34
CA LEU A 106 -5.79 14.47 -4.33
C LEU A 106 -6.24 15.83 -3.79
N SER A 107 -5.66 16.28 -2.68
CA SER A 107 -5.96 17.57 -2.06
C SER A 107 -5.64 18.73 -3.00
N ALA A 108 -4.49 18.72 -3.68
CA ALA A 108 -4.12 19.76 -4.63
C ALA A 108 -5.14 19.90 -5.77
N VAL A 109 -5.69 18.78 -6.27
CA VAL A 109 -6.72 18.80 -7.33
C VAL A 109 -8.07 19.33 -6.83
N TRP A 110 -8.49 18.93 -5.62
CA TRP A 110 -9.90 19.08 -5.19
C TRP A 110 -10.14 20.13 -4.10
N ASP A 111 -9.09 20.63 -3.45
CA ASP A 111 -9.20 21.70 -2.46
C ASP A 111 -8.94 23.06 -3.12
N LEU A 112 -9.99 23.87 -3.26
CA LEU A 112 -9.87 25.24 -3.76
C LEU A 112 -9.05 26.15 -2.84
N ALA A 113 -8.91 25.77 -1.56
CA ALA A 113 -8.09 26.48 -0.59
C ALA A 113 -6.67 25.90 -0.47
N TYR A 114 -6.28 24.96 -1.35
CA TYR A 114 -4.95 24.37 -1.30
C TYR A 114 -3.88 25.44 -1.52
N ASN A 115 -3.10 25.67 -0.47
CA ASN A 115 -2.01 26.65 -0.43
C ASN A 115 -0.62 26.00 -0.40
N GLY A 116 -0.56 24.67 -0.47
CA GLY A 116 0.69 23.93 -0.63
C GLY A 116 1.21 24.01 -2.06
N THR A 117 2.39 23.44 -2.32
CA THR A 117 2.83 23.14 -3.68
C THR A 117 2.90 21.62 -3.82
N TRP A 118 1.99 21.06 -4.62
CA TRP A 118 2.09 19.67 -5.03
C TRP A 118 2.08 19.56 -6.56
N PRO A 119 3.21 19.16 -7.15
CA PRO A 119 4.48 18.84 -6.50
C PRO A 119 5.22 20.04 -5.91
N ALA A 120 6.19 19.78 -5.02
CA ALA A 120 7.05 20.81 -4.45
C ALA A 120 7.81 21.59 -5.54
N SER A 121 8.14 22.85 -5.24
CA SER A 121 8.88 23.74 -6.12
C SER A 121 10.24 23.15 -6.53
N GLY A 122 10.63 23.34 -7.80
CA GLY A 122 11.89 22.84 -8.37
C GLY A 122 11.76 21.53 -9.17
N THR A 123 10.56 20.96 -9.29
CA THR A 123 10.28 19.86 -10.23
C THR A 123 9.93 20.42 -11.62
N ASN A 124 10.32 19.75 -12.71
CA ASN A 124 9.87 20.08 -14.09
C ASN A 124 8.38 19.76 -14.33
N ALA A 125 7.59 19.72 -13.27
CA ALA A 125 6.22 19.25 -13.27
C ALA A 125 5.24 20.40 -13.08
N THR A 126 4.02 20.19 -13.58
CA THR A 126 2.95 21.18 -13.40
C THR A 126 2.31 20.99 -12.03
N ASP A 127 2.04 22.13 -11.39
CA ASP A 127 1.27 22.21 -10.16
C ASP A 127 -0.16 21.69 -10.37
N LEU A 128 -0.66 20.87 -9.44
CA LEU A 128 -2.02 20.34 -9.48
C LEU A 128 -3.05 21.25 -8.81
N ASN A 129 -2.59 22.31 -8.14
CA ASN A 129 -3.39 23.20 -7.31
C ASN A 129 -4.63 23.79 -8.01
N GLY A 130 -5.81 23.51 -7.44
CA GLY A 130 -7.06 24.14 -7.84
C GLY A 130 -7.47 23.84 -9.29
N TRP A 131 -7.18 22.63 -9.78
CA TRP A 131 -7.45 22.23 -11.17
C TRP A 131 -8.88 22.59 -11.60
N THR A 132 -9.00 23.47 -12.58
CA THR A 132 -10.25 24.19 -12.91
C THR A 132 -11.32 23.31 -13.54
N ASP A 133 -10.96 22.14 -14.06
CA ASP A 133 -11.87 21.16 -14.64
C ASP A 133 -11.78 19.81 -13.90
N ALA A 134 -11.77 19.85 -12.57
CA ALA A 134 -11.69 18.63 -11.75
C ALA A 134 -12.88 17.70 -12.03
N ASP A 135 -14.07 18.26 -12.24
CA ASP A 135 -15.27 17.49 -12.51
C ASP A 135 -15.21 16.72 -13.83
N ALA A 136 -14.81 17.30 -14.97
CA ALA A 136 -14.73 16.52 -16.21
C ALA A 136 -13.40 15.76 -16.32
N ASN A 137 -12.26 16.39 -16.00
CA ASN A 137 -10.94 15.86 -16.31
C ASN A 137 -9.89 16.02 -15.18
N ALA A 138 -10.25 15.73 -13.92
CA ALA A 138 -9.29 15.71 -12.82
C ALA A 138 -8.09 14.76 -13.08
N PRO A 139 -6.84 15.22 -12.87
CA PRO A 139 -5.65 14.37 -12.93
C PRO A 139 -5.64 13.26 -11.86
N VAL A 140 -6.33 13.47 -10.73
CA VAL A 140 -6.45 12.48 -9.66
C VAL A 140 -7.90 12.48 -9.18
N ASP A 141 -8.61 11.37 -9.28
CA ASP A 141 -9.99 11.28 -8.79
C ASP A 141 -10.06 10.68 -7.38
N PHE A 142 -9.14 9.77 -7.04
CA PHE A 142 -9.01 9.26 -5.67
C PHE A 142 -7.58 8.85 -5.36
N SER A 143 -7.25 8.78 -4.07
CA SER A 143 -5.95 8.27 -3.63
C SER A 143 -6.08 6.94 -2.89
N ARG A 144 -5.04 6.14 -2.98
CA ARG A 144 -4.86 4.88 -2.28
C ARG A 144 -4.09 5.15 -0.99
N SER A 145 -4.56 4.61 0.14
CA SER A 145 -3.92 4.81 1.44
C SER A 145 -3.80 3.51 2.23
N SER A 146 -2.60 3.17 2.67
CA SER A 146 -2.36 2.09 3.63
C SER A 146 -2.39 2.56 5.09
N SER A 147 -2.53 3.86 5.36
CA SER A 147 -2.80 4.40 6.71
C SER A 147 -4.17 5.06 6.78
N GLY A 148 -4.67 5.24 8.02
CA GLY A 148 -5.85 6.05 8.29
C GLY A 148 -5.56 7.55 8.16
N PRO A 149 -6.54 8.41 8.53
CA PRO A 149 -6.36 9.86 8.53
C PRO A 149 -5.18 10.32 9.40
N ALA A 150 -4.34 11.20 8.86
CA ALA A 150 -3.27 11.88 9.61
C ALA A 150 -3.76 13.14 10.35
N ALA A 151 -4.88 13.73 9.91
CA ALA A 151 -5.49 14.91 10.51
C ALA A 151 -7.01 14.78 10.52
N ALA A 152 -7.62 15.17 11.65
CA ALA A 152 -9.07 15.24 11.77
C ALA A 152 -9.65 16.34 10.87
N GLY A 153 -10.83 16.09 10.31
CA GLY A 153 -11.57 17.03 9.46
C GLY A 153 -12.68 16.29 8.72
N THR A 154 -13.34 16.93 7.77
CA THR A 154 -14.52 16.36 7.07
C THR A 154 -14.43 16.45 5.55
N SER A 155 -13.31 16.93 5.00
CA SER A 155 -13.13 17.16 3.56
C SER A 155 -12.86 15.88 2.76
N LEU A 156 -12.25 14.87 3.39
CA LEU A 156 -11.94 13.57 2.78
C LEU A 156 -12.68 12.43 3.50
N LYS A 157 -13.03 11.39 2.74
CA LYS A 157 -13.53 10.10 3.25
C LYS A 157 -12.53 8.99 2.96
N PHE A 158 -12.09 8.32 4.01
CA PHE A 158 -11.29 7.10 3.94
C PHE A 158 -12.25 5.91 3.98
N MET A 159 -12.44 5.29 2.82
CA MET A 159 -13.35 4.16 2.62
C MET A 159 -12.58 2.85 2.74
N PRO A 160 -12.89 1.99 3.73
CA PRO A 160 -12.19 0.72 3.93
C PRO A 160 -12.30 -0.18 2.68
N MET A 161 -11.16 -0.72 2.26
CA MET A 161 -11.06 -1.63 1.12
C MET A 161 -10.80 -3.06 1.58
N ALA A 162 -9.76 -3.26 2.38
CA ALA A 162 -9.28 -4.58 2.77
C ALA A 162 -8.55 -4.52 4.13
N ARG A 163 -8.34 -5.69 4.74
CA ARG A 163 -7.52 -5.88 5.94
C ARG A 163 -6.09 -6.18 5.55
N ASP A 164 -5.16 -5.57 6.27
CA ASP A 164 -3.73 -5.85 6.25
C ASP A 164 -3.21 -6.03 7.68
N ALA A 165 -2.01 -6.60 7.81
CA ALA A 165 -1.22 -6.52 9.02
C ALA A 165 0.18 -6.00 8.68
N VAL A 166 0.78 -5.22 9.57
CA VAL A 166 2.15 -4.73 9.40
C VAL A 166 3.05 -5.43 10.38
N SER A 167 4.13 -6.01 9.88
CA SER A 167 5.18 -6.61 10.69
C SER A 167 6.56 -6.07 10.29
N VAL A 168 7.62 -6.75 10.70
CA VAL A 168 9.01 -6.41 10.40
C VAL A 168 9.59 -7.50 9.49
N ALA A 169 9.92 -7.12 8.25
CA ALA A 169 10.70 -7.97 7.36
C ALA A 169 12.17 -7.86 7.75
N TYR A 170 12.91 -8.96 7.73
CA TYR A 170 14.31 -8.98 8.13
C TYR A 170 15.11 -10.01 7.34
N LYS A 171 16.42 -9.77 7.25
CA LYS A 171 17.39 -10.72 6.71
C LYS A 171 18.07 -11.47 7.87
N PRO A 172 17.82 -12.78 8.04
CA PRO A 172 18.35 -13.54 9.17
C PRO A 172 19.88 -13.53 9.24
N SER A 173 20.42 -13.61 10.46
CA SER A 173 21.86 -13.69 10.72
C SER A 173 22.13 -14.40 12.04
N GLY A 174 22.73 -15.59 12.03
CA GLY A 174 23.04 -16.32 13.26
C GLY A 174 21.82 -16.49 14.18
N ALA A 175 21.91 -15.97 15.41
CA ALA A 175 20.82 -16.01 16.40
C ALA A 175 19.68 -15.01 16.12
N PHE A 176 19.85 -14.11 15.14
CA PHE A 176 18.78 -13.26 14.61
C PHE A 176 17.97 -14.05 13.56
N ASP A 177 17.21 -15.04 14.02
CA ASP A 177 16.34 -15.87 13.20
C ASP A 177 15.05 -16.26 13.94
N ASN A 178 13.96 -16.49 13.20
CA ASN A 178 12.62 -16.83 13.72
C ASN A 178 12.13 -15.86 14.82
N ILE A 179 12.29 -14.58 14.55
CA ILE A 179 12.05 -13.49 15.51
C ILE A 179 10.56 -13.39 15.89
N ASN A 180 10.33 -13.26 17.20
CA ASN A 180 9.06 -12.84 17.79
C ASN A 180 9.30 -11.59 18.62
N PHE A 181 9.06 -10.42 18.04
CA PHE A 181 9.23 -9.17 18.74
C PHE A 181 8.06 -8.89 19.68
N THR A 182 8.35 -8.33 20.85
CA THR A 182 7.35 -7.57 21.61
C THR A 182 7.21 -6.16 21.03
N THR A 183 6.07 -5.50 21.25
CA THR A 183 5.92 -4.08 20.91
C THR A 183 7.02 -3.21 21.52
N ALA A 184 7.47 -3.52 22.75
CA ALA A 184 8.52 -2.78 23.43
C ALA A 184 9.89 -2.96 22.76
N GLU A 185 10.22 -4.15 22.29
CA GLU A 185 11.44 -4.41 21.52
C GLU A 185 11.44 -3.65 20.19
N ILE A 186 10.31 -3.61 19.48
CA ILE A 186 10.17 -2.80 18.27
C ILE A 186 10.38 -1.31 18.59
N ALA A 187 9.74 -0.84 19.67
CA ALA A 187 9.88 0.55 20.11
C ALA A 187 11.33 0.90 20.47
N ALA A 188 12.06 -0.02 21.10
CA ALA A 188 13.48 0.16 21.37
C ALA A 188 14.29 0.26 20.06
N VAL A 189 14.14 -0.72 19.16
CA VAL A 189 14.91 -0.80 17.90
C VAL A 189 14.76 0.45 17.03
N PHE A 190 13.54 0.94 16.84
CA PHE A 190 13.25 2.07 15.93
C PHE A 190 13.19 3.44 16.65
N GLY A 191 13.20 3.44 17.98
CA GLY A 191 13.08 4.66 18.79
C GLY A 191 14.36 5.48 18.89
N GLN A 192 14.21 6.70 19.37
CA GLN A 192 15.30 7.67 19.55
C GLN A 192 16.17 7.45 20.79
N ASN A 193 15.75 6.58 21.71
CA ASN A 193 16.43 6.38 22.99
C ASN A 193 17.05 4.99 23.05
N CYS A 194 18.23 4.91 23.65
CA CYS A 194 18.91 3.67 23.95
C CYS A 194 18.27 3.00 25.15
N THR A 195 17.36 2.06 24.89
CA THR A 195 16.64 1.35 25.94
C THR A 195 16.79 -0.14 25.71
N ASP A 196 17.67 -0.79 26.46
CA ASP A 196 17.73 -2.25 26.47
C ASP A 196 16.37 -2.81 26.89
N THR A 197 15.89 -3.82 26.17
CA THR A 197 14.58 -4.42 26.40
C THR A 197 14.52 -5.81 25.79
N GLY A 198 14.21 -6.80 26.64
CA GLY A 198 14.13 -8.19 26.21
C GLY A 198 15.42 -8.63 25.53
N ASN A 199 15.32 -8.99 24.26
CA ASN A 199 16.44 -9.45 23.44
C ASN A 199 17.23 -8.29 22.79
N VAL A 200 16.76 -7.04 22.89
CA VAL A 200 17.36 -5.86 22.28
C VAL A 200 18.34 -5.20 23.24
N THR A 201 19.56 -4.98 22.78
CA THR A 201 20.61 -4.27 23.53
C THR A 201 21.30 -3.18 22.70
N PHE A 202 21.78 -2.15 23.39
CA PHE A 202 22.48 -1.00 22.80
C PHE A 202 23.92 -0.88 23.28
N ALA A 203 24.78 -0.38 22.40
CA ALA A 203 26.14 0.06 22.73
C ALA A 203 26.44 1.40 22.05
N GLY A 204 27.41 2.14 22.59
CA GLY A 204 27.82 3.46 22.06
C GLY A 204 26.95 4.64 22.53
N CYS A 205 26.06 4.42 23.50
CA CYS A 205 25.20 5.44 24.10
C CYS A 205 24.89 5.16 25.58
N THR A 206 24.35 6.16 26.27
CA THR A 206 23.89 6.04 27.67
C THR A 206 22.51 5.40 27.70
N GLN A 207 22.32 4.37 28.54
CA GLN A 207 21.01 3.74 28.77
C GLN A 207 19.97 4.78 29.24
N GLY A 208 18.80 4.78 28.61
CA GLY A 208 17.73 5.77 28.75
C GLY A 208 17.97 7.11 28.03
N GLY A 209 19.17 7.33 27.48
CA GLY A 209 19.55 8.54 26.76
C GLY A 209 19.26 8.46 25.27
N ALA A 210 19.39 9.60 24.57
CA ALA A 210 19.25 9.66 23.12
C ALA A 210 20.37 8.90 22.40
N THR A 211 20.05 8.28 21.28
CA THR A 211 21.02 7.62 20.40
C THR A 211 21.96 8.66 19.77
N THR A 212 23.22 8.30 19.60
CA THR A 212 24.30 9.16 19.06
C THR A 212 24.88 8.57 17.78
N ALA A 213 25.67 9.37 17.05
CA ALA A 213 26.49 8.85 15.96
C ALA A 213 27.45 7.78 16.52
N GLY A 214 27.36 6.55 16.00
CA GLY A 214 28.11 5.39 16.50
C GLY A 214 27.33 4.49 17.46
N THR A 215 26.07 4.82 17.79
CA THR A 215 25.18 3.88 18.49
C THR A 215 24.93 2.64 17.63
N THR A 216 25.11 1.47 18.21
CA THR A 216 24.81 0.18 17.58
C THR A 216 23.73 -0.53 18.38
N VAL A 217 22.82 -1.20 17.69
CA VAL A 217 21.75 -2.01 18.28
C VAL A 217 21.96 -3.48 17.92
N SER A 218 21.66 -4.37 18.85
CA SER A 218 21.74 -5.82 18.67
C SER A 218 20.47 -6.51 19.13
N TYR A 219 20.17 -7.67 18.54
CA TYR A 219 19.14 -8.60 19.00
C TYR A 219 19.79 -9.95 19.32
N ASN A 220 19.65 -10.44 20.55
CA ASN A 220 20.33 -11.65 21.02
C ASN A 220 21.85 -11.67 20.73
N GLY A 221 22.49 -10.51 20.91
CA GLY A 221 23.92 -10.32 20.68
C GLY A 221 24.34 -10.25 19.20
N VAL A 222 23.40 -10.31 18.26
CA VAL A 222 23.67 -10.12 16.83
C VAL A 222 23.37 -8.67 16.46
N ALA A 223 24.32 -8.01 15.79
CA ALA A 223 24.11 -6.65 15.28
C ALA A 223 22.96 -6.62 14.27
N ILE A 224 22.08 -5.63 14.40
CA ILE A 224 20.95 -5.41 13.50
C ILE A 224 20.96 -3.98 12.97
N HIS A 225 20.39 -3.78 11.79
CA HIS A 225 20.40 -2.50 11.08
C HIS A 225 18.96 -2.09 10.75
N PRO A 226 18.27 -1.41 11.68
CA PRO A 226 16.90 -0.96 11.43
C PRO A 226 16.88 0.08 10.31
N ARG A 227 15.90 -0.05 9.42
CA ARG A 227 15.71 0.83 8.26
C ARG A 227 14.29 1.35 8.21
N LEU A 228 14.08 2.49 7.57
CA LEU A 228 12.74 3.08 7.41
C LEU A 228 12.38 3.34 5.95
N PRO A 229 11.12 3.08 5.56
CA PRO A 229 10.62 3.48 4.25
C PRO A 229 10.62 5.00 4.05
N GLN A 230 10.35 5.40 2.81
CA GLN A 230 10.24 6.78 2.39
C GLN A 230 9.23 7.61 3.20
N ASN A 231 9.49 8.91 3.29
CA ASN A 231 8.55 9.86 3.87
C ASN A 231 7.20 9.81 3.10
N GLY A 232 6.09 9.75 3.85
CA GLY A 232 4.75 9.59 3.28
C GLY A 232 4.31 8.14 3.04
N SER A 233 5.13 7.14 3.40
CA SER A 233 4.73 5.73 3.48
C SER A 233 3.59 5.55 4.49
N GLY A 234 2.47 4.96 4.05
CA GLY A 234 1.37 4.63 4.97
C GLY A 234 1.66 3.40 5.83
N THR A 235 2.53 2.49 5.38
CA THR A 235 3.05 1.38 6.20
C THR A 235 3.87 1.89 7.35
N TYR A 236 4.77 2.83 7.10
CA TYR A 236 5.52 3.49 8.17
C TYR A 236 4.60 4.31 9.09
N GLU A 237 3.70 5.14 8.54
CA GLU A 237 2.78 5.96 9.35
C GLU A 237 1.91 5.09 10.28
N PHE A 238 1.39 3.96 9.78
CA PHE A 238 0.67 3.00 10.61
C PHE A 238 1.57 2.33 11.65
N PHE A 239 2.73 1.82 11.24
CA PHE A 239 3.67 1.13 12.11
C PHE A 239 4.10 2.04 13.27
N ASN A 240 4.39 3.31 12.97
CA ASN A 240 4.69 4.33 13.96
C ASN A 240 3.57 4.44 15.01
N ASN A 241 2.33 4.61 14.58
CA ASN A 241 1.19 4.72 15.50
C ASN A 241 0.96 3.43 16.30
N ALA A 242 1.13 2.26 15.68
CA ALA A 242 0.97 0.96 16.34
C ALA A 242 2.08 0.67 17.37
N THR A 243 3.29 1.20 17.17
CA THR A 243 4.42 0.99 18.07
C THR A 243 4.51 2.06 19.16
N PHE A 244 4.37 3.33 18.79
CA PHE A 244 4.68 4.47 19.66
C PHE A 244 3.45 5.31 20.02
N GLY A 245 2.32 5.12 19.34
CA GLY A 245 1.18 6.03 19.40
C GLY A 245 1.41 7.31 18.59
N ASN A 246 2.61 7.89 18.65
CA ASN A 246 3.10 8.97 17.78
C ASN A 246 4.61 9.22 18.02
N LEU A 247 5.50 8.66 17.20
CA LEU A 247 6.93 9.00 17.22
C LEU A 247 7.19 10.29 16.47
N THR A 248 7.87 11.24 17.12
CA THR A 248 8.26 12.54 16.54
C THR A 248 9.70 12.55 16.03
N SER A 249 10.54 11.62 16.45
CA SER A 249 11.94 11.50 16.00
C SER A 249 12.43 10.05 16.10
N VAL A 250 13.21 9.63 15.12
CA VAL A 250 13.78 8.27 15.04
C VAL A 250 15.19 8.25 15.60
N GLY A 251 15.67 7.07 16.00
CA GLY A 251 17.05 6.92 16.46
C GLY A 251 18.08 7.04 15.35
N LEU A 252 19.29 7.48 15.70
CA LEU A 252 20.41 7.66 14.76
C LEU A 252 21.00 6.34 14.27
N GLN A 253 20.67 5.23 14.92
CA GLN A 253 20.97 3.86 14.46
C GLN A 253 20.07 3.42 13.29
N VAL A 254 19.00 4.18 12.99
CA VAL A 254 18.02 3.83 11.97
C VAL A 254 18.42 4.45 10.63
N ASP A 255 18.63 3.60 9.62
CA ASP A 255 18.92 4.03 8.26
C ASP A 255 17.64 4.47 7.53
N THR A 256 17.53 5.76 7.25
CA THR A 256 16.42 6.31 6.46
C THR A 256 16.72 6.36 4.96
N ALA A 257 17.95 6.06 4.55
CA ALA A 257 18.48 6.22 3.20
C ALA A 257 18.09 7.55 2.53
N GLY A 258 17.96 8.64 3.30
CA GLY A 258 17.52 9.93 2.73
C GLY A 258 16.07 9.96 2.25
N ASN A 259 15.20 9.12 2.82
CA ASN A 259 13.77 8.97 2.50
C ASN A 259 13.49 8.33 1.14
N SER A 260 14.29 7.36 0.74
CA SER A 260 14.22 6.77 -0.59
C SER A 260 13.81 5.30 -0.64
N LEU A 261 13.91 4.58 0.48
CA LEU A 261 13.61 3.15 0.55
C LEU A 261 12.13 2.93 0.31
N GLU A 262 11.77 2.14 -0.72
CA GLU A 262 10.38 1.83 -1.03
C GLU A 262 9.76 0.93 0.06
N GLU A 263 8.52 1.22 0.48
CA GLU A 263 7.80 0.31 1.39
C GLU A 263 7.53 -1.02 0.67
N ASN A 264 7.61 -2.11 1.43
CA ASN A 264 7.31 -3.46 0.93
C ASN A 264 8.23 -3.97 -0.18
N ARG A 265 9.43 -3.40 -0.34
CA ARG A 265 10.42 -3.89 -1.30
C ARG A 265 11.54 -4.66 -0.61
N THR A 266 11.65 -5.95 -0.92
CA THR A 266 12.64 -6.85 -0.29
C THR A 266 14.09 -6.51 -0.63
N SER A 267 14.36 -5.89 -1.77
CA SER A 267 15.72 -5.43 -2.12
C SER A 267 16.26 -4.32 -1.22
N THR A 268 15.42 -3.73 -0.35
CA THR A 268 15.85 -2.79 0.69
C THR A 268 16.52 -3.48 1.87
N LEU A 269 16.65 -4.81 1.88
CA LEU A 269 17.32 -5.60 2.93
C LEU A 269 18.55 -6.37 2.38
N PRO A 270 19.58 -5.68 1.85
CA PRO A 270 20.75 -6.32 1.24
C PRO A 270 21.64 -7.06 2.26
N ASN A 271 21.72 -6.62 3.51
CA ASN A 271 22.70 -7.14 4.47
C ASN A 271 22.04 -8.00 5.57
N ALA A 272 22.81 -8.97 6.07
CA ALA A 272 22.38 -9.77 7.22
C ALA A 272 22.16 -8.85 8.44
N GLY A 273 21.05 -9.04 9.16
CA GLY A 273 20.65 -8.16 10.26
C GLY A 273 19.83 -6.93 9.84
N ASP A 274 19.67 -6.66 8.53
CA ASP A 274 18.77 -5.58 8.08
C ASP A 274 17.32 -5.92 8.43
N LEU A 275 16.55 -4.90 8.82
CA LEU A 275 15.12 -5.03 9.10
C LEU A 275 14.34 -3.74 8.81
N ILE A 276 13.09 -3.87 8.37
CA ILE A 276 12.21 -2.77 7.97
C ILE A 276 10.75 -3.14 8.23
N CYS A 277 9.88 -2.16 8.50
CA CYS A 277 8.45 -2.42 8.57
C CYS A 277 7.88 -2.81 7.20
N PHE A 278 6.91 -3.73 7.18
CA PHE A 278 6.47 -4.41 5.97
C PHE A 278 5.02 -4.90 6.08
N SER A 279 4.23 -4.71 5.01
CA SER A 279 2.87 -5.23 4.89
C SER A 279 2.89 -6.74 4.66
N ALA A 280 2.22 -7.47 5.54
CA ALA A 280 2.06 -8.92 5.41
C ALA A 280 1.30 -9.30 4.13
N ALA A 281 0.37 -8.46 3.66
CA ALA A 281 -0.32 -8.71 2.40
C ALA A 281 0.65 -8.63 1.22
N GLN A 282 1.51 -7.61 1.18
CA GLN A 282 2.55 -7.51 0.16
C GLN A 282 3.57 -8.64 0.24
N TRP A 283 3.90 -9.12 1.44
CA TRP A 283 4.74 -10.31 1.60
C TRP A 283 4.09 -11.53 0.93
N ILE A 284 2.82 -11.78 1.21
CA ILE A 284 2.05 -12.88 0.61
C ILE A 284 1.95 -12.73 -0.91
N ALA A 285 1.73 -11.51 -1.41
CA ALA A 285 1.68 -11.25 -2.85
C ALA A 285 3.01 -11.61 -3.54
N GLN A 286 4.16 -11.28 -2.91
CA GLN A 286 5.49 -11.61 -3.42
C GLN A 286 5.77 -13.11 -3.36
N GLU A 287 5.43 -13.79 -2.26
CA GLU A 287 5.51 -15.25 -2.13
C GLU A 287 4.70 -15.98 -3.22
N ARG A 288 3.54 -15.44 -3.58
CA ARG A 288 2.66 -15.99 -4.61
C ARG A 288 3.05 -15.61 -6.04
N GLY A 289 4.00 -14.68 -6.21
CA GLY A 289 4.43 -14.19 -7.51
C GLY A 289 3.34 -13.42 -8.27
N VAL A 290 2.42 -12.77 -7.55
CA VAL A 290 1.30 -11.99 -8.15
C VAL A 290 1.55 -10.49 -8.14
N THR A 291 2.65 -10.03 -7.54
CA THR A 291 3.08 -8.63 -7.62
C THR A 291 3.52 -8.27 -9.04
N ASN A 292 3.31 -7.02 -9.40
CA ASN A 292 3.74 -6.52 -10.70
C ASN A 292 5.28 -6.62 -10.82
N PRO A 293 5.86 -7.13 -11.93
CA PRO A 293 7.32 -7.28 -12.09
C PRO A 293 8.18 -6.00 -11.99
N GLN A 294 7.62 -4.83 -11.66
CA GLN A 294 8.37 -3.56 -11.52
C GLN A 294 8.60 -3.07 -10.08
N GLY A 295 8.22 -3.84 -9.05
CA GLY A 295 8.48 -3.46 -7.64
C GLY A 295 9.12 -4.55 -6.77
N ALA A 296 9.06 -5.81 -7.21
CA ALA A 296 9.70 -6.92 -6.53
C ALA A 296 10.29 -7.86 -7.58
N ALA A 297 11.62 -7.96 -7.64
CA ALA A 297 12.15 -9.28 -7.91
C ALA A 297 11.60 -10.20 -6.79
N PRO A 298 11.06 -11.38 -7.11
CA PRO A 298 10.48 -12.27 -6.13
C PRO A 298 11.62 -12.88 -5.32
N THR A 299 12.18 -12.15 -4.36
CA THR A 299 13.19 -12.71 -3.47
C THR A 299 12.94 -12.24 -2.05
N VAL A 300 11.78 -12.65 -1.53
CA VAL A 300 11.66 -13.11 -0.13
C VAL A 300 12.64 -14.24 0.18
N ALA A 301 13.27 -14.83 -0.84
CA ALA A 301 14.35 -15.79 -0.72
C ALA A 301 15.43 -15.31 0.25
N GLY A 302 15.56 -16.03 1.38
CA GLY A 302 16.52 -15.71 2.42
C GLY A 302 16.12 -14.54 3.32
N LEU A 303 14.90 -14.01 3.19
CA LEU A 303 14.29 -13.05 4.11
C LEU A 303 13.18 -13.75 4.90
N LYS A 304 12.79 -13.15 6.03
CA LYS A 304 11.66 -13.61 6.85
C LYS A 304 10.82 -12.43 7.32
N LEU A 305 9.59 -12.72 7.73
CA LEU A 305 8.68 -11.76 8.36
C LEU A 305 8.49 -12.14 9.83
N ALA A 306 8.78 -11.20 10.74
CA ALA A 306 8.77 -11.47 12.18
C ALA A 306 7.34 -11.69 12.72
N SER A 307 7.21 -12.48 13.78
CA SER A 307 6.00 -12.44 14.61
C SER A 307 6.04 -11.24 15.54
N ILE A 308 4.88 -10.73 15.93
CA ILE A 308 4.78 -9.63 16.90
C ILE A 308 3.80 -10.02 18.00
N ASN A 309 4.22 -9.91 19.26
CA ASN A 309 3.45 -10.30 20.42
C ASN A 309 2.85 -11.72 20.28
N SER A 310 3.66 -12.65 19.75
CA SER A 310 3.27 -14.04 19.48
C SER A 310 2.18 -14.22 18.41
N LEU A 311 1.83 -13.18 17.67
CA LEU A 311 0.93 -13.26 16.54
C LEU A 311 1.73 -13.34 15.23
N VAL A 312 1.52 -14.42 14.49
CA VAL A 312 2.17 -14.64 13.19
C VAL A 312 1.52 -13.76 12.12
N PRO A 313 2.29 -13.04 11.28
CA PRO A 313 1.73 -12.21 10.21
C PRO A 313 1.27 -13.02 8.99
N VAL A 314 1.97 -14.11 8.70
CA VAL A 314 1.77 -14.96 7.53
C VAL A 314 1.85 -16.41 7.97
N THR A 315 1.04 -17.26 7.33
CA THR A 315 1.08 -18.72 7.45
C THR A 315 1.33 -19.33 6.08
N GLY A 316 1.95 -20.50 6.02
CA GLY A 316 2.36 -21.11 4.75
C GLY A 316 3.48 -20.35 4.05
N THR A 317 3.85 -20.81 2.86
CA THR A 317 4.91 -20.22 2.01
C THR A 317 4.55 -20.36 0.52
N GLY A 318 5.22 -19.59 -0.34
CA GLY A 318 4.99 -19.60 -1.78
C GLY A 318 3.51 -19.38 -2.15
N ALA A 319 3.01 -20.18 -3.08
CA ALA A 319 1.60 -20.15 -3.51
C ALA A 319 0.59 -20.38 -2.36
N SER A 320 1.01 -21.03 -1.26
CA SER A 320 0.16 -21.32 -0.10
C SER A 320 0.20 -20.25 0.99
N ALA A 321 1.08 -19.25 0.87
CA ALA A 321 1.20 -18.16 1.84
C ALA A 321 -0.17 -17.49 2.06
N ALA A 322 -0.57 -17.21 3.29
CA ALA A 322 -1.89 -16.70 3.64
C ALA A 322 -1.86 -15.82 4.91
N PRO A 323 -2.85 -14.93 5.11
CA PRO A 323 -2.94 -14.09 6.31
C PRO A 323 -2.88 -14.89 7.60
N GLY A 324 -1.99 -14.49 8.51
CA GLY A 324 -1.85 -15.07 9.84
C GLY A 324 -2.72 -14.40 10.91
N ALA A 325 -2.50 -14.80 12.17
CA ALA A 325 -3.24 -14.30 13.32
C ALA A 325 -3.06 -12.79 13.57
N LEU A 326 -1.97 -12.18 13.09
CA LEU A 326 -1.72 -10.75 13.25
C LEU A 326 -2.79 -9.88 12.56
N TYR A 327 -3.50 -10.39 11.55
CA TYR A 327 -4.62 -9.68 10.90
C TYR A 327 -5.84 -9.49 11.82
N GLY A 328 -5.91 -10.22 12.93
CA GLY A 328 -7.04 -10.27 13.85
C GLY A 328 -8.08 -11.33 13.49
N ALA A 329 -9.22 -11.27 14.16
CA ALA A 329 -10.28 -12.27 14.04
C ALA A 329 -11.12 -12.09 12.76
N LYS A 330 -11.59 -13.22 12.23
CA LYS A 330 -12.50 -13.30 11.07
C LYS A 330 -13.67 -14.23 11.35
N VAL A 331 -14.80 -14.00 10.69
CA VAL A 331 -15.94 -14.93 10.62
C VAL A 331 -16.03 -15.44 9.19
N GLY A 332 -15.82 -16.75 9.02
CA GLY A 332 -15.61 -17.33 7.69
C GLY A 332 -14.37 -16.73 7.02
N SER A 333 -14.55 -16.18 5.81
CA SER A 333 -13.47 -15.54 5.04
C SER A 333 -13.34 -14.05 5.31
N ASN A 334 -14.22 -13.44 6.12
CA ASN A 334 -14.30 -11.99 6.26
C ASN A 334 -13.86 -11.49 7.64
N TYR A 335 -13.12 -10.39 7.65
CA TYR A 335 -12.90 -9.60 8.85
C TYR A 335 -14.13 -8.74 9.11
N THR A 336 -14.68 -8.85 10.32
CA THR A 336 -16.00 -8.29 10.65
C THR A 336 -15.93 -7.07 11.55
N THR A 337 -14.77 -6.81 12.15
CA THR A 337 -14.59 -5.73 13.13
C THR A 337 -13.50 -4.78 12.66
N VAL A 338 -13.81 -3.49 12.60
CA VAL A 338 -12.82 -2.44 12.29
C VAL A 338 -11.70 -2.46 13.33
N PRO A 339 -10.41 -2.42 12.93
CA PRO A 339 -9.31 -2.37 13.89
C PRO A 339 -9.37 -1.12 14.74
N VAL A 340 -9.20 -1.28 16.05
CA VAL A 340 -9.07 -0.17 16.99
C VAL A 340 -7.61 0.27 17.00
N ALA A 341 -7.35 1.52 16.66
CA ALA A 341 -6.00 2.08 16.74
C ALA A 341 -5.54 2.12 18.20
N ALA A 342 -4.51 1.36 18.51
CA ALA A 342 -3.89 1.31 19.82
C ALA A 342 -2.45 0.80 19.71
N ILE A 343 -1.61 1.16 20.68
CA ILE A 343 -0.26 0.60 20.78
C ILE A 343 -0.36 -0.92 20.92
N GLY A 344 0.44 -1.65 20.14
CA GLY A 344 0.43 -3.10 20.06
C GLY A 344 -0.59 -3.70 19.10
N THR A 345 -1.41 -2.88 18.44
CA THR A 345 -2.36 -3.33 17.41
C THR A 345 -1.76 -3.15 16.03
N TYR A 346 -1.31 -4.25 15.43
CA TYR A 346 -0.60 -4.25 14.14
C TYR A 346 -1.46 -4.68 12.94
N ASN A 347 -2.76 -4.81 13.10
CA ASN A 347 -3.71 -4.91 12.00
C ASN A 347 -4.34 -3.57 11.65
N ARG A 348 -4.67 -3.41 10.36
CA ARG A 348 -5.28 -2.18 9.83
C ARG A 348 -6.21 -2.49 8.69
N ASP A 349 -7.20 -1.63 8.50
CA ASP A 349 -7.81 -1.54 7.18
C ASP A 349 -6.95 -0.62 6.31
N VAL A 350 -6.91 -0.92 5.01
CA VAL A 350 -6.39 -0.03 3.98
C VAL A 350 -7.57 0.63 3.26
N TYR A 351 -7.35 1.79 2.67
CA TYR A 351 -8.40 2.71 2.28
C TYR A 351 -8.28 3.22 0.85
N ASN A 352 -9.43 3.49 0.26
CA ASN A 352 -9.56 4.42 -0.86
C ASN A 352 -10.03 5.75 -0.30
N VAL A 353 -9.41 6.84 -0.73
CA VAL A 353 -9.66 8.18 -0.20
C VAL A 353 -10.23 9.05 -1.30
N VAL A 354 -11.42 9.60 -1.06
CA VAL A 354 -12.12 10.52 -1.98
C VAL A 354 -12.46 11.82 -1.24
N PRO A 355 -12.66 12.93 -1.96
CA PRO A 355 -13.34 14.09 -1.39
C PRO A 355 -14.73 13.71 -0.88
N THR A 356 -15.13 14.20 0.30
CA THR A 356 -16.44 13.94 0.89
C THR A 356 -17.58 14.35 -0.04
N SER A 357 -17.39 15.41 -0.82
CA SER A 357 -18.34 15.86 -1.84
C SER A 357 -18.69 14.79 -2.87
N PHE A 358 -17.84 13.77 -3.08
CA PHE A 358 -18.11 12.72 -4.07
C PHE A 358 -19.28 11.83 -3.69
N LEU A 359 -19.65 11.78 -2.41
CA LEU A 359 -20.76 10.96 -1.94
C LEU A 359 -22.12 11.51 -2.40
N THR A 360 -22.21 12.80 -2.71
CA THR A 360 -23.46 13.49 -3.09
C THR A 360 -23.30 14.43 -4.29
N GLY A 361 -22.15 14.41 -4.95
CA GLY A 361 -21.78 15.37 -5.97
C GLY A 361 -22.28 15.01 -7.36
N THR A 362 -21.46 15.26 -8.38
CA THR A 362 -21.83 15.02 -9.78
C THR A 362 -22.03 13.53 -10.06
N LEU A 363 -22.65 13.20 -11.21
CA LEU A 363 -22.85 11.81 -11.63
C LEU A 363 -21.51 11.05 -11.72
N LYS A 364 -20.46 11.70 -12.25
CA LYS A 364 -19.12 11.08 -12.34
C LYS A 364 -18.58 10.73 -10.94
N GLN A 365 -18.69 11.65 -9.99
CA GLN A 365 -18.17 11.50 -8.63
C GLN A 365 -18.94 10.42 -7.85
N THR A 366 -20.27 10.48 -7.87
CA THR A 366 -21.12 9.47 -7.22
C THR A 366 -20.96 8.10 -7.87
N THR A 367 -20.77 8.03 -9.19
CA THR A 367 -20.44 6.78 -9.89
C THR A 367 -19.10 6.20 -9.44
N LEU A 368 -18.07 7.04 -9.24
CA LEU A 368 -16.80 6.57 -8.69
C LEU A 368 -16.97 6.05 -7.27
N ALA A 369 -17.64 6.80 -6.38
CA ALA A 369 -17.92 6.36 -5.02
C ALA A 369 -18.66 5.02 -5.02
N ASN A 370 -19.69 4.86 -5.86
CA ASN A 370 -20.41 3.60 -6.01
C ASN A 370 -19.56 2.48 -6.62
N THR A 371 -18.62 2.79 -7.52
CA THR A 371 -17.67 1.82 -8.07
C THR A 371 -16.71 1.30 -7.00
N ILE A 372 -16.30 2.18 -6.07
CA ILE A 372 -15.46 1.78 -4.94
C ILE A 372 -16.28 0.99 -3.91
N LEU A 373 -17.50 1.44 -3.59
CA LEU A 373 -18.27 0.92 -2.46
C LEU A 373 -19.24 -0.22 -2.81
N GLY A 374 -19.63 -0.34 -4.07
CA GLY A 374 -20.78 -1.12 -4.50
C GLY A 374 -20.52 -2.62 -4.68
N ALA A 375 -21.62 -3.38 -4.74
CA ALA A 375 -21.62 -4.83 -4.96
C ALA A 375 -21.05 -5.24 -6.34
N GLY A 376 -21.12 -4.36 -7.34
CA GLY A 376 -20.47 -4.53 -8.65
C GLY A 376 -19.02 -4.07 -8.70
N GLY A 377 -18.51 -3.48 -7.61
CA GLY A 377 -17.17 -2.92 -7.47
C GLY A 377 -16.28 -3.76 -6.57
N LEU A 378 -15.63 -3.13 -5.58
CA LEU A 378 -14.74 -3.81 -4.63
C LEU A 378 -15.43 -4.89 -3.80
N ASN A 379 -16.75 -4.78 -3.60
CA ASN A 379 -17.50 -5.77 -2.83
C ASN A 379 -17.96 -6.99 -3.69
N SER A 380 -17.64 -7.01 -4.99
CA SER A 380 -17.96 -8.13 -5.88
C SER A 380 -17.13 -9.38 -5.54
N GLY A 381 -17.64 -10.57 -5.88
CA GLY A 381 -16.92 -11.83 -5.68
C GLY A 381 -15.58 -11.88 -6.42
N ALA A 382 -15.52 -11.32 -7.64
CA ALA A 382 -14.30 -11.24 -8.43
C ALA A 382 -13.26 -10.31 -7.79
N ALA A 383 -13.66 -9.11 -7.38
CA ALA A 383 -12.76 -8.19 -6.69
C ALA A 383 -12.24 -8.78 -5.37
N ARG A 384 -13.10 -9.43 -4.59
CA ARG A 384 -12.71 -10.11 -3.34
C ARG A 384 -11.72 -11.25 -3.56
N ALA A 385 -11.88 -12.03 -4.63
CA ALA A 385 -10.94 -13.08 -5.00
C ALA A 385 -9.56 -12.49 -5.33
N ILE A 386 -9.51 -11.39 -6.09
CA ILE A 386 -8.27 -10.67 -6.39
C ILE A 386 -7.64 -10.13 -5.11
N ILE A 387 -8.39 -9.42 -4.27
CA ILE A 387 -7.93 -8.89 -2.97
C ILE A 387 -7.30 -10.01 -2.13
N GLY A 388 -7.97 -11.16 -2.02
CA GLY A 388 -7.46 -12.33 -1.32
C GLY A 388 -6.21 -12.94 -1.96
N ASN A 389 -6.10 -12.93 -3.29
CA ASN A 389 -4.93 -13.42 -4.02
C ASN A 389 -3.67 -12.59 -3.73
N TYR A 390 -3.84 -11.28 -3.55
CA TYR A 390 -2.78 -10.36 -3.11
C TYR A 390 -2.53 -10.37 -1.59
N GLY A 391 -3.08 -11.34 -0.85
CA GLY A 391 -2.82 -11.51 0.58
C GLY A 391 -3.57 -10.54 1.49
N PHE A 392 -4.45 -9.70 0.95
CA PHE A 392 -5.29 -8.85 1.77
C PHE A 392 -6.53 -9.61 2.27
N GLY A 393 -6.95 -9.29 3.48
CA GLY A 393 -8.17 -9.85 4.05
C GLY A 393 -9.41 -9.12 3.56
N THR A 394 -10.48 -9.84 3.24
CA THR A 394 -11.71 -9.20 2.78
C THR A 394 -12.57 -8.74 3.96
N LEU A 395 -13.20 -7.57 3.87
CA LEU A 395 -13.98 -6.98 4.98
C LEU A 395 -15.48 -7.25 4.78
N SER A 396 -16.24 -7.55 5.84
CA SER A 396 -17.70 -7.71 5.71
C SER A 396 -18.45 -6.38 5.61
N TYR A 397 -17.77 -5.27 5.90
CA TYR A 397 -18.36 -3.94 6.06
C TYR A 397 -17.94 -2.95 4.97
N ILE A 398 -17.42 -3.44 3.84
CA ILE A 398 -17.22 -2.62 2.63
C ILE A 398 -18.55 -2.01 2.22
N GLY A 399 -18.56 -0.71 1.91
CA GLY A 399 -19.77 0.01 1.53
C GLY A 399 -20.61 0.54 2.69
N ASN A 400 -20.32 0.13 3.93
CA ASN A 400 -21.00 0.69 5.10
C ASN A 400 -20.35 2.02 5.51
N GLY A 401 -21.04 3.12 5.19
CA GLY A 401 -20.58 4.48 5.47
C GLY A 401 -20.28 4.79 6.94
N ALA A 402 -20.84 4.02 7.89
CA ALA A 402 -20.53 4.16 9.30
C ALA A 402 -19.08 3.80 9.65
N ASN A 403 -18.39 3.08 8.77
CA ASN A 403 -16.98 2.70 8.94
C ASN A 403 -16.02 3.58 8.13
N PHE A 404 -16.53 4.62 7.45
CA PHE A 404 -15.67 5.59 6.80
C PHE A 404 -15.01 6.45 7.86
N LYS A 405 -13.76 6.84 7.62
CA LYS A 405 -13.07 7.80 8.49
C LYS A 405 -13.03 9.16 7.81
N ASP A 406 -13.28 10.18 8.61
CA ASP A 406 -13.28 11.57 8.15
C ASP A 406 -11.89 12.17 8.35
N ALA A 407 -11.45 12.97 7.39
CA ALA A 407 -10.19 13.68 7.47
C ALA A 407 -10.28 15.07 6.83
N ALA A 408 -9.36 15.96 7.22
CA ALA A 408 -9.10 17.17 6.46
C ALA A 408 -8.36 16.84 5.16
N PHE A 409 -8.35 17.78 4.21
CA PHE A 409 -7.37 17.74 3.13
C PHE A 409 -5.95 17.76 3.70
N ARG A 410 -4.99 17.15 3.00
CA ARG A 410 -3.59 17.04 3.43
C ARG A 410 -2.76 18.06 2.64
N HIS A 411 -2.17 19.01 3.35
CA HIS A 411 -1.37 20.10 2.77
C HIS A 411 0.12 19.73 2.78
#